data_AF-A0A086KTM9-F1
#
_entry.id   AF-A0A086KTM9-F1
#
_cell.length_a   1.000
_cell.length_b   1.000
_cell.length_c   1.000
_cell.angle_alpha   90.00
_cell.angle_beta   90.00
_cell.angle_gamma   90.00
#
_symmetry.space_group_name_H-M   'P 1'
#
loop_
_entity.id
_entity.type
_entity.pdbx_description
1 polymer ?
#
loop_
_entity_poly.entity_id
_entity_poly.type
_entity_poly.pdbx_seq_one_letter_code
_entity_poly.pdbx_strand_id
1 'polypeptide(L)'
;MTRSLFRDTKLFTFLFFCSIHPPPPRRSRKVLSFTFSTFFTRCLCQIQCLYTEDLPEQEDMTPPAIRLPADLKNEVVFTRSAFARLRQRIKDLRVETEAARAEYRDLTRSFAVSQREKKQTMKVIEQLKQKFENVQLLRFGAGVSLEQLERAAAAVAAEKEQKLNRESMEDKGPATLEAQVIAEKRKTIEELSSTRAALLQQNTKLLKTVASLKASDILLRQSLDNGGGTTATALNKDGLTDVHRARKAAKLKEVLKLQVKEIETLKKEIGLFKLKGTNNRQMLASENSRGKTGSTVQQ
;
A
#
# COMPACT_ATOMS: atom_id res chain seq x y z
N MET A 1 33.15 -62.96 4.18
CA MET A 1 33.10 -63.29 2.74
C MET A 1 33.26 -61.97 2.01
N THR A 2 34.28 -61.65 1.22
CA THR A 2 35.33 -62.38 0.51
C THR A 2 36.57 -61.48 0.40
N ARG A 3 37.76 -62.09 0.39
CA ARG A 3 39.08 -61.45 0.26
C ARG A 3 39.48 -61.31 -1.22
N SER A 4 40.34 -60.32 -1.48
CA SER A 4 41.32 -60.19 -2.59
C SER A 4 40.72 -60.08 -4.00
N LEU A 5 41.19 -59.24 -4.92
CA LEU A 5 42.56 -58.96 -5.34
C LEU A 5 42.63 -57.55 -5.95
N PHE A 6 43.51 -56.69 -5.46
CA PHE A 6 43.92 -55.47 -6.16
C PHE A 6 45.43 -55.39 -6.07
N ARG A 7 46.12 -55.75 -7.16
CA ARG A 7 47.52 -55.44 -7.35
C ARG A 7 47.81 -55.31 -8.85
N ASP A 8 48.49 -54.22 -9.13
CA ASP A 8 49.38 -53.98 -10.27
C ASP A 8 48.74 -53.70 -11.63
N THR A 9 48.37 -52.43 -11.84
CA THR A 9 48.46 -51.79 -13.16
C THR A 9 49.46 -50.64 -13.08
N LYS A 10 50.64 -50.89 -13.63
CA LYS A 10 51.73 -49.91 -13.76
C LYS A 10 51.28 -48.78 -14.67
N LEU A 11 51.55 -47.55 -14.23
CA LEU A 11 51.51 -46.35 -15.05
C LEU A 11 52.40 -46.53 -16.29
N PHE A 12 51.89 -46.17 -17.46
CA PHE A 12 52.72 -45.72 -18.58
C PHE A 12 52.14 -44.43 -19.15
N THR A 13 52.75 -43.34 -18.71
CA THR A 13 52.66 -42.00 -19.27
C THR A 13 53.42 -41.98 -20.60
N PHE A 14 52.74 -41.68 -21.71
CA PHE A 14 53.41 -41.31 -22.96
C PHE A 14 53.42 -39.79 -23.10
N LEU A 15 54.62 -39.22 -23.00
CA LEU A 15 54.92 -37.84 -23.36
C LEU A 15 54.91 -37.71 -24.89
N PHE A 16 54.04 -36.84 -25.41
CA PHE A 16 54.09 -36.36 -26.78
C PHE A 16 55.22 -35.32 -26.89
N PHE A 17 56.29 -35.64 -27.62
CA PHE A 17 57.25 -34.64 -28.11
C PHE A 17 57.10 -34.53 -29.62
N CYS A 18 56.50 -33.43 -30.06
CA CYS A 18 56.50 -32.98 -31.45
C CYS A 18 57.87 -32.38 -31.75
N SER A 19 58.66 -32.98 -32.64
CA SER A 19 59.84 -32.34 -33.23
C SER A 19 59.70 -32.36 -34.75
N ILE A 20 59.44 -31.17 -35.27
CA ILE A 20 59.45 -30.80 -36.67
C ILE A 20 60.91 -30.80 -37.14
N HIS A 21 61.24 -31.61 -38.14
CA HIS A 21 62.49 -31.46 -38.88
C HIS A 21 62.23 -31.61 -40.40
N PRO A 22 62.82 -30.74 -41.26
CA PRO A 22 62.46 -30.63 -42.67
C PRO A 22 63.22 -31.65 -43.55
N PRO A 23 62.77 -31.90 -44.79
CA PRO A 23 63.33 -32.95 -45.65
C PRO A 23 64.56 -32.47 -46.44
N PRO A 24 65.53 -33.35 -46.76
CA PRO A 24 66.62 -33.02 -47.69
C PRO A 24 66.30 -33.38 -49.15
N PRO A 25 67.03 -32.82 -50.13
CA PRO A 25 66.62 -32.76 -51.54
C PRO A 25 67.08 -33.96 -52.38
N ARG A 26 66.40 -34.08 -53.52
CA ARG A 26 66.52 -35.09 -54.58
C ARG A 26 67.94 -35.21 -55.18
N ARG A 27 68.39 -36.45 -55.44
CA ARG A 27 69.34 -36.77 -56.52
C ARG A 27 69.06 -38.14 -57.18
N SER A 28 68.75 -38.05 -58.46
CA SER A 28 69.02 -38.96 -59.60
C SER A 28 69.07 -40.50 -59.45
N ARG A 29 68.20 -41.13 -60.25
CA ARG A 29 68.38 -42.34 -61.08
C ARG A 29 68.80 -43.64 -60.37
N LYS A 30 67.88 -44.60 -60.34
CA LYS A 30 67.90 -45.80 -61.20
C LYS A 30 66.50 -46.39 -61.28
N VAL A 31 66.04 -46.57 -62.50
CA VAL A 31 64.82 -47.30 -62.87
C VAL A 31 65.09 -48.78 -62.59
N LEU A 32 64.37 -49.37 -61.63
CA LEU A 32 64.07 -50.80 -61.67
C LEU A 32 62.57 -50.94 -61.83
N SER A 33 62.16 -50.98 -63.09
CA SER A 33 60.88 -51.52 -63.51
C SER A 33 60.90 -53.02 -63.21
N PHE A 34 60.34 -53.44 -62.07
CA PHE A 34 59.93 -54.82 -61.89
C PHE A 34 58.49 -54.93 -62.37
N THR A 35 58.33 -55.21 -63.65
CA THR A 35 57.06 -55.60 -64.26
C THR A 35 56.66 -56.96 -63.69
N PHE A 36 55.85 -56.97 -62.63
CA PHE A 36 55.13 -58.17 -62.25
C PHE A 36 53.93 -58.31 -63.19
N SER A 37 54.16 -59.13 -64.22
CA SER A 37 53.16 -59.58 -65.19
C SER A 37 51.86 -59.95 -64.49
N THR A 38 50.77 -59.42 -65.03
CA THR A 38 49.40 -59.90 -64.88
C THR A 38 49.36 -61.42 -64.82
N PHE A 39 48.76 -61.99 -63.77
CA PHE A 39 47.97 -63.23 -63.79
C PHE A 39 47.60 -63.57 -62.34
N PHE A 40 46.47 -63.04 -61.85
CA PHE A 40 45.55 -63.77 -60.98
C PHE A 40 44.33 -62.89 -60.70
N THR A 41 43.46 -62.77 -61.70
CA THR A 41 42.04 -62.60 -61.43
C THR A 41 41.57 -63.92 -60.80
N ARG A 42 41.72 -64.05 -59.48
CA ARG A 42 41.16 -65.19 -58.76
C ARG A 42 40.59 -64.68 -57.45
N CYS A 43 39.27 -64.60 -57.44
CA CYS A 43 38.43 -64.47 -56.26
C CYS A 43 38.99 -65.31 -55.12
N LEU A 44 39.56 -64.67 -54.10
CA LEU A 44 39.69 -65.28 -52.80
C LEU A 44 39.42 -64.18 -51.79
N CYS A 45 38.21 -64.18 -51.24
CA CYS A 45 37.90 -63.50 -50.00
C CYS A 45 38.89 -64.00 -48.94
N GLN A 46 40.03 -63.32 -48.80
CA GLN A 46 41.07 -63.71 -47.85
C GLN A 46 40.52 -63.44 -46.45
N ILE A 47 40.21 -64.52 -45.72
CA ILE A 47 39.88 -64.44 -44.30
C ILE A 47 41.19 -64.09 -43.58
N GLN A 48 41.31 -62.85 -43.13
CA GLN A 48 42.42 -62.41 -42.30
C GLN A 48 42.08 -62.71 -40.84
N CYS A 49 42.66 -63.77 -40.29
CA CYS A 49 42.54 -64.11 -38.87
C CYS A 49 43.35 -63.10 -38.05
N LEU A 50 42.66 -62.31 -37.22
CA LEU A 50 43.29 -61.42 -36.25
C LEU A 50 43.21 -62.10 -34.89
N TYR A 51 44.30 -62.76 -34.49
CA TYR A 51 44.44 -63.29 -33.15
C TYR A 51 44.76 -62.12 -32.20
N THR A 52 43.91 -61.89 -31.22
CA THR A 52 44.29 -61.14 -30.00
C THR A 52 44.83 -62.16 -29.01
N GLU A 53 46.03 -62.66 -29.27
CA GLU A 53 46.75 -63.46 -28.29
C GLU A 53 47.59 -62.52 -27.43
N ASP A 54 47.21 -62.40 -26.16
CA ASP A 54 48.08 -61.96 -25.07
C ASP A 54 49.16 -63.04 -24.89
N LEU A 55 50.20 -63.04 -25.73
CA LEU A 55 51.35 -63.92 -25.58
C LEU A 55 52.56 -63.14 -25.04
N PRO A 56 53.25 -63.66 -24.00
CA PRO A 56 54.47 -63.06 -23.49
C PRO A 56 55.54 -63.06 -24.58
N GLU A 57 56.26 -61.94 -24.67
CA GLU A 57 57.34 -61.66 -25.60
C GLU A 57 58.29 -62.86 -25.72
N GLN A 58 58.26 -63.53 -26.87
CA GLN A 58 59.34 -64.41 -27.28
C GLN A 58 59.82 -63.94 -28.66
N GLU A 59 61.04 -63.42 -28.66
CA GLU A 59 61.79 -63.00 -29.83
C GLU A 59 62.00 -64.21 -30.76
N ASP A 60 61.35 -64.22 -31.92
CA ASP A 60 61.88 -64.90 -33.10
C ASP A 60 61.26 -64.32 -34.38
N MET A 61 62.15 -63.79 -35.22
CA MET A 61 61.86 -63.15 -36.51
C MET A 61 61.44 -64.19 -37.55
N THR A 62 60.16 -64.54 -37.59
CA THR A 62 59.51 -65.16 -38.75
C THR A 62 58.19 -64.45 -39.05
N PRO A 63 57.90 -64.07 -40.31
CA PRO A 63 56.60 -63.49 -40.64
C PRO A 63 55.52 -64.52 -40.27
N PRO A 64 54.53 -64.17 -39.43
CA PRO A 64 53.59 -65.16 -38.92
C PRO A 64 52.86 -65.79 -40.11
N ALA A 65 53.17 -67.06 -40.36
CA ALA A 65 52.47 -67.84 -41.37
C ALA A 65 50.99 -67.85 -40.98
N ILE A 66 50.14 -67.23 -41.80
CA ILE A 66 48.69 -67.15 -41.57
C ILE A 66 48.15 -68.58 -41.67
N ARG A 67 48.10 -69.31 -40.55
CA ARG A 67 47.51 -70.64 -40.47
C ARG A 67 46.01 -70.45 -40.24
N LEU A 68 45.20 -70.96 -41.17
CA LEU A 68 43.76 -70.98 -41.00
C LEU A 68 43.39 -71.98 -39.88
N PRO A 69 42.53 -71.60 -38.95
CA PRO A 69 41.98 -72.48 -37.91
C PRO A 69 41.38 -73.76 -38.49
N ALA A 70 41.60 -74.88 -37.80
CA ALA A 70 41.11 -76.19 -38.23
C ALA A 70 39.57 -76.32 -38.16
N ASP A 71 38.92 -75.54 -37.30
CA ASP A 71 37.47 -75.53 -37.11
C ASP A 71 36.96 -74.08 -36.85
N LEU A 72 35.98 -73.63 -37.63
CA LEU A 72 35.38 -72.28 -37.52
C LEU A 72 34.26 -72.17 -36.46
N LYS A 73 34.06 -73.21 -35.64
CA LYS A 73 32.87 -73.32 -34.76
C LYS A 73 32.81 -72.25 -33.66
N ASN A 74 33.96 -71.72 -33.25
CA ASN A 74 34.07 -70.69 -32.21
C ASN A 74 34.49 -69.32 -32.78
N GLU A 75 34.45 -69.15 -34.10
CA GLU A 75 35.01 -67.98 -34.77
C GLU A 75 33.94 -67.16 -35.47
N VAL A 76 34.03 -65.84 -35.33
CA VAL A 76 33.09 -64.91 -35.95
C VAL A 76 33.72 -64.28 -37.18
N VAL A 77 33.25 -64.67 -38.36
CA VAL A 77 33.74 -64.14 -39.64
C VAL A 77 32.99 -62.85 -39.99
N PHE A 78 33.74 -61.77 -40.13
CA PHE A 78 33.20 -60.47 -40.54
C PHE A 78 33.69 -60.10 -41.94
N THR A 79 32.83 -59.42 -42.71
CA THR A 79 33.31 -58.65 -43.87
C THR A 79 34.20 -57.51 -43.38
N ARG A 80 35.23 -57.13 -44.16
CA ARG A 80 36.20 -56.08 -43.78
C ARG A 80 35.53 -54.75 -43.38
N SER A 81 34.42 -54.40 -44.05
CA SER A 81 33.60 -53.23 -43.72
C SER A 81 32.82 -53.41 -42.41
N ALA A 82 32.21 -54.58 -42.17
CA ALA A 82 31.53 -54.87 -40.91
C ALA A 82 32.50 -54.87 -39.72
N PHE A 83 33.70 -55.42 -39.88
CA PHE A 83 34.73 -55.41 -38.84
C PHE A 83 35.27 -54.00 -38.56
N ALA A 84 35.45 -53.17 -39.59
CA ALA A 84 35.82 -51.76 -39.40
C ALA A 84 34.73 -50.99 -38.63
N ARG A 85 33.45 -51.19 -38.98
CA ARG A 85 32.31 -50.62 -38.25
C ARG A 85 32.24 -51.11 -36.79
N LEU A 86 32.45 -52.41 -36.56
CA LEU A 86 32.45 -52.98 -35.21
C LEU A 86 33.58 -52.39 -34.36
N ARG A 87 34.81 -52.32 -34.89
CA ARG A 87 35.94 -51.69 -34.19
C ARG A 87 35.68 -50.23 -33.89
N GLN A 88 35.09 -49.48 -34.82
CA GLN A 88 34.71 -48.09 -34.59
C GLN A 88 33.67 -48.00 -33.48
N ARG A 89 32.61 -48.81 -33.54
CA ARG A 89 31.56 -48.84 -32.51
C ARG A 89 32.11 -49.22 -31.13
N ILE A 90 33.07 -50.13 -31.05
CA ILE A 90 33.75 -50.46 -29.78
C ILE A 90 34.52 -49.26 -29.23
N LYS A 91 35.21 -48.49 -30.09
CA LYS A 91 35.88 -47.26 -29.67
C LYS A 91 34.88 -46.22 -29.19
N ASP A 92 33.82 -45.99 -29.95
CA ASP A 92 32.77 -45.03 -29.60
C ASP A 92 32.12 -45.42 -28.26
N LEU A 93 31.78 -46.70 -28.07
CA LEU A 93 31.22 -47.22 -26.81
C LEU A 93 32.18 -47.05 -25.63
N ARG A 94 33.50 -47.21 -25.83
CA ARG A 94 34.48 -46.95 -24.76
C ARG A 94 34.48 -45.49 -24.35
N VAL A 95 34.46 -44.57 -25.32
CA VAL A 95 34.37 -43.12 -25.07
C VAL A 95 33.04 -42.77 -24.39
N GLU A 96 31.92 -43.27 -24.89
CA GLU A 96 30.59 -43.08 -24.29
C GLU A 96 30.56 -43.61 -22.84
N THR A 97 31.15 -44.77 -22.57
CA THR A 97 31.22 -45.35 -21.22
C THR A 97 32.08 -44.52 -20.28
N GLU A 98 33.21 -43.99 -20.76
CA GLU A 98 34.08 -43.10 -19.98
C GLU A 98 33.40 -41.76 -19.68
N ALA A 99 32.70 -41.18 -20.67
CA ALA A 99 31.91 -39.96 -20.49
C ALA A 99 30.78 -40.17 -19.46
N ALA A 100 29.99 -41.24 -19.59
CA ALA A 100 28.93 -41.56 -18.64
C ALA A 100 29.45 -41.78 -17.21
N ARG A 101 30.65 -42.39 -17.07
CA ARG A 101 31.31 -42.55 -15.76
C ARG A 101 31.75 -41.21 -15.18
N ALA A 102 32.23 -40.28 -16.01
CA ALA A 102 32.59 -38.94 -15.58
C ALA A 102 31.34 -38.17 -15.10
N GLU A 103 30.27 -38.17 -15.90
CA GLU A 103 28.98 -37.55 -15.54
C GLU A 103 28.43 -38.12 -14.23
N TYR A 104 28.45 -39.44 -14.05
CA TYR A 104 27.98 -40.06 -12.81
C TYR A 104 28.80 -39.61 -11.59
N ARG A 105 30.13 -39.49 -11.73
CA ARG A 105 31.00 -39.01 -10.65
C ARG A 105 30.68 -37.56 -10.30
N ASP A 106 30.50 -36.71 -11.29
CA ASP A 106 30.19 -35.30 -11.08
C ASP A 106 28.79 -35.11 -10.50
N LEU A 107 27.80 -35.90 -10.95
CA LEU A 107 26.46 -35.91 -10.38
C LEU A 107 26.47 -36.39 -8.92
N THR A 108 27.28 -37.40 -8.60
CA THR A 108 27.42 -37.88 -7.22
C THR A 108 28.04 -36.80 -6.32
N ARG A 109 29.04 -36.07 -6.83
CA ARG A 109 29.65 -34.94 -6.11
C ARG A 109 28.64 -33.80 -5.92
N SER A 110 27.93 -33.39 -6.96
CA SER A 110 26.94 -32.31 -6.88
C SER A 110 25.80 -32.69 -5.93
N PHE A 111 25.30 -33.93 -5.99
CA PHE A 111 24.31 -34.44 -5.06
C PHE A 111 24.80 -34.37 -3.61
N ALA A 112 26.04 -34.78 -3.33
CA ALA A 112 26.61 -34.69 -1.98
C ALA A 112 26.72 -33.24 -1.49
N VAL A 113 27.09 -32.29 -2.36
CA VAL A 113 27.12 -30.85 -2.05
C VAL A 113 25.72 -30.32 -1.77
N SER A 114 24.76 -30.52 -2.69
CA SER A 114 23.39 -30.06 -2.51
C SER A 114 22.71 -30.69 -1.28
N GLN A 115 23.05 -31.93 -0.93
CA GLN A 115 22.55 -32.56 0.30
C GLN A 115 23.11 -31.90 1.56
N ARG A 116 24.39 -31.48 1.55
CA ARG A 116 24.98 -30.71 2.66
C ARG A 116 24.36 -29.32 2.77
N GLU A 117 24.19 -28.63 1.65
CA GLU A 117 23.52 -27.32 1.59
C GLU A 117 22.09 -27.41 2.10
N LYS A 118 21.32 -28.42 1.66
CA LYS A 118 19.96 -28.67 2.17
C LYS A 118 19.94 -28.87 3.68
N LYS A 119 20.88 -29.65 4.23
CA LYS A 119 20.98 -29.83 5.69
C LYS A 119 21.30 -28.50 6.39
N GLN A 120 22.17 -27.67 5.81
CA GLN A 120 22.52 -26.38 6.38
C GLN A 120 21.33 -25.40 6.32
N THR A 121 20.62 -25.31 5.20
CA THR A 121 19.44 -24.45 5.07
C THR A 121 18.31 -24.90 5.98
N MET A 122 18.09 -26.21 6.16
CA MET A 122 17.14 -26.74 7.14
C MET A 122 17.48 -26.30 8.58
N LYS A 123 18.76 -26.34 8.98
CA LYS A 123 19.19 -25.83 10.28
C LYS A 123 18.92 -24.34 10.44
N VAL A 124 19.17 -23.54 9.40
CA VAL A 124 18.88 -22.10 9.41
C VAL A 124 17.38 -21.84 9.54
N ILE A 125 16.53 -22.58 8.79
CA ILE A 125 15.08 -22.50 8.90
C ILE A 125 14.63 -22.82 10.32
N GLU A 126 15.17 -23.88 10.93
CA GLU A 126 14.84 -24.26 12.30
C GLU A 126 15.25 -23.18 13.32
N GLN A 127 16.45 -22.61 13.18
CA GLN A 127 16.87 -21.46 13.99
C GLN A 127 15.96 -20.24 13.82
N LEU A 128 15.53 -19.94 12.59
CA LEU A 128 14.61 -18.83 12.32
C LEU A 128 13.22 -19.09 12.90
N LYS A 129 12.72 -20.33 12.80
CA LYS A 129 11.45 -20.74 13.41
C LYS A 129 11.49 -20.58 14.92
N GLN A 130 12.55 -21.04 15.58
CA GLN A 130 12.74 -20.84 17.02
C GLN A 130 12.82 -19.36 17.40
N LYS A 131 13.56 -18.53 16.62
CA LYS A 131 13.58 -17.08 16.85
C LYS A 131 12.20 -16.45 16.71
N PHE A 132 11.44 -16.87 15.71
CA PHE A 132 10.08 -16.38 15.50
C PHE A 132 9.16 -16.78 16.65
N GLU A 133 9.16 -18.05 17.06
CA GLU A 133 8.42 -18.54 18.23
C GLU A 133 8.79 -17.78 19.51
N ASN A 134 10.08 -17.53 19.75
CA ASN A 134 10.54 -16.73 20.88
C ASN A 134 10.00 -15.29 20.82
N VAL A 135 10.04 -14.65 19.65
CA VAL A 135 9.49 -13.30 19.46
C VAL A 135 7.98 -13.29 19.66
N GLN A 136 7.27 -14.29 19.14
CA GLN A 136 5.82 -14.42 19.34
C GLN A 136 5.49 -14.58 20.83
N LEU A 137 6.21 -15.44 21.55
CA LEU A 137 6.03 -15.64 22.97
C LEU A 137 6.34 -14.36 23.76
N LEU A 138 7.40 -13.63 23.42
CA LEU A 138 7.75 -12.36 24.06
C LEU A 138 6.72 -11.26 23.80
N ARG A 139 6.13 -11.20 22.60
CA ARG A 139 5.20 -10.12 22.20
C ARG A 139 3.76 -10.38 22.61
N PHE A 140 3.33 -11.63 22.51
CA PHE A 140 1.93 -12.01 22.69
C PHE A 140 1.71 -12.95 23.88
N GLY A 141 2.77 -13.46 24.52
CA GLY A 141 2.67 -14.44 25.61
C GLY A 141 2.30 -15.86 25.15
N ALA A 142 1.97 -16.04 23.86
CA ALA A 142 1.58 -17.30 23.26
C ALA A 142 1.98 -17.32 21.77
N GLY A 143 2.05 -18.53 21.18
CA GLY A 143 2.20 -18.68 19.73
C GLY A 143 0.95 -18.19 19.01
N VAL A 144 1.11 -17.21 18.12
CA VAL A 144 -0.02 -16.60 17.39
C VAL A 144 0.00 -17.08 15.94
N SER A 145 -1.11 -17.60 15.44
CA SER A 145 -1.23 -17.91 14.02
C SER A 145 -1.58 -16.66 13.22
N LEU A 146 -1.13 -16.60 11.96
CA LEU A 146 -1.41 -15.45 11.08
C LEU A 146 -2.92 -15.22 10.95
N GLU A 147 -3.70 -16.30 10.82
CA GLU A 147 -5.17 -16.25 10.72
C GLU A 147 -5.86 -15.71 11.97
N GLN A 148 -5.30 -15.93 13.16
CA GLN A 148 -5.82 -15.35 14.40
C GLN A 148 -5.56 -13.85 14.44
N LEU A 149 -4.38 -13.42 13.99
CA LEU A 149 -4.02 -12.01 13.91
C LEU A 149 -4.88 -11.28 12.88
N GLU A 150 -5.15 -11.90 11.72
CA GLU A 150 -6.03 -11.35 10.69
C GLU A 150 -7.47 -11.23 11.18
N ARG A 151 -7.99 -12.24 11.87
CA ARG A 151 -9.33 -12.17 12.49
C ARG A 151 -9.42 -11.09 13.56
N ALA A 152 -8.39 -10.97 14.41
CA ALA A 152 -8.34 -9.92 15.43
C ALA A 152 -8.24 -8.53 14.78
N ALA A 153 -7.42 -8.36 13.75
CA ALA A 153 -7.31 -7.11 13.00
C ALA A 153 -8.62 -6.74 12.30
N ALA A 154 -9.31 -7.71 11.70
CA ALA A 154 -10.63 -7.50 11.09
C ALA A 154 -11.68 -7.12 12.14
N ALA A 155 -11.67 -7.75 13.32
CA ALA A 155 -12.57 -7.39 14.41
C ALA A 155 -12.33 -5.96 14.92
N VAL A 156 -11.06 -5.55 15.09
CA VAL A 156 -10.70 -4.18 15.48
C VAL A 156 -11.10 -3.17 14.40
N ALA A 157 -10.92 -3.51 13.13
CA ALA A 157 -11.36 -2.66 12.03
C ALA A 157 -12.89 -2.49 12.01
N ALA A 158 -13.63 -3.58 12.19
CA ALA A 158 -15.09 -3.55 12.26
C ALA A 158 -15.60 -2.75 13.47
N GLU A 159 -14.96 -2.89 14.64
CA GLU A 159 -15.28 -2.10 15.83
C GLU A 159 -15.03 -0.60 15.60
N LYS A 160 -13.91 -0.26 14.96
CA LYS A 160 -13.59 1.13 14.59
C LYS A 160 -14.61 1.71 13.62
N GLU A 161 -15.04 0.94 12.62
CA GLU A 161 -16.08 1.34 11.67
C GLU A 161 -17.44 1.52 12.37
N GLN A 162 -17.82 0.60 13.27
CA GLN A 162 -19.03 0.75 14.08
C GLN A 162 -18.98 1.99 14.97
N LYS A 163 -17.82 2.30 15.57
CA LYS A 163 -17.63 3.50 16.39
C LYS A 163 -17.78 4.78 15.56
N LEU A 164 -17.14 4.83 14.38
CA LEU A 164 -17.29 5.95 13.44
C LEU A 164 -18.73 6.12 12.97
N ASN A 165 -19.45 5.03 12.69
CA ASN A 165 -20.86 5.09 12.32
C ASN A 165 -21.75 5.57 13.47
N ARG A 166 -21.45 5.18 14.72
CA ARG A 166 -22.16 5.71 15.90
C ARG A 166 -21.91 7.20 16.08
N GLU A 167 -20.66 7.63 16.01
CA GLU A 167 -20.29 9.05 16.09
C GLU A 167 -20.96 9.86 14.96
N SER A 168 -21.02 9.32 13.73
CA SER A 168 -21.72 9.97 12.61
C SER A 168 -23.24 10.01 12.79
N MET A 169 -23.85 9.00 13.43
CA MET A 169 -25.28 9.00 13.74
C MET A 169 -25.62 9.94 14.90
N GLU A 170 -24.76 10.03 15.91
CA GLU A 170 -24.86 10.99 17.00
C GLU A 170 -24.78 12.43 16.49
N ASP A 171 -24.00 12.71 15.44
CA ASP A 171 -23.87 14.04 14.83
C ASP A 171 -25.09 14.43 13.97
N LYS A 172 -25.84 13.45 13.44
CA LYS A 172 -27.10 13.69 12.70
C LYS A 172 -28.28 14.05 13.62
N GLY A 173 -28.26 13.60 14.87
CA GLY A 173 -29.26 13.95 15.89
C GLY A 173 -29.39 15.46 16.16
N PRO A 174 -28.32 16.18 16.55
CA PRO A 174 -28.36 17.62 16.78
C PRO A 174 -28.57 18.39 15.48
N ALA A 175 -27.99 17.96 14.36
CA ALA A 175 -28.19 18.62 13.06
C ALA A 175 -29.67 18.65 12.62
N THR A 176 -30.46 17.62 12.93
CA THR A 176 -31.90 17.60 12.59
C THR A 176 -32.75 18.46 13.54
N LEU A 177 -32.43 18.50 14.83
CA LEU A 177 -33.11 19.37 15.79
C LEU A 177 -32.79 20.85 15.55
N GLU A 178 -31.52 21.16 15.27
CA GLU A 178 -31.10 22.52 14.89
C GLU A 178 -31.78 22.97 13.59
N ALA A 179 -31.88 22.09 12.59
CA ALA A 179 -32.60 22.38 11.35
C ALA A 179 -34.09 22.68 11.60
N GLN A 180 -34.75 21.94 12.50
CA GLN A 180 -36.14 22.19 12.87
C GLN A 180 -36.30 23.53 13.59
N VAL A 181 -35.44 23.84 14.57
CA VAL A 181 -35.46 25.13 15.28
C VAL A 181 -35.20 26.30 14.32
N ILE A 182 -34.30 26.13 13.35
CA ILE A 182 -34.05 27.14 12.31
C ILE A 182 -35.29 27.34 11.42
N ALA A 183 -35.98 26.27 11.04
CA ALA A 183 -37.20 26.34 10.23
C ALA A 183 -38.33 27.07 10.97
N GLU A 184 -38.55 26.77 12.25
CA GLU A 184 -39.54 27.46 13.09
C GLU A 184 -39.22 28.96 13.22
N LYS A 185 -37.96 29.31 13.46
CA LYS A 185 -37.52 30.71 13.53
C LYS A 185 -37.72 31.45 12.21
N ARG A 186 -37.49 30.79 11.06
CA ARG A 186 -37.75 31.41 9.76
C ARG A 186 -39.24 31.72 9.56
N LYS A 187 -40.12 30.81 9.95
CA LYS A 187 -41.56 31.01 9.89
C LYS A 187 -42.01 32.20 10.73
N THR A 188 -41.52 32.31 11.97
CA THR A 188 -41.86 33.45 12.84
C THR A 188 -41.32 34.78 12.31
N ILE A 189 -40.12 34.79 11.71
CA ILE A 189 -39.58 35.98 11.04
C ILE A 189 -40.47 36.40 9.87
N GLU A 190 -40.93 35.45 9.07
CA GLU A 190 -41.78 35.72 7.91
C GLU A 190 -43.15 36.28 8.34
N GLU A 191 -43.78 35.68 9.35
CA GLU A 191 -45.01 36.18 9.97
C GLU A 191 -44.83 37.62 10.49
N LEU A 192 -43.79 37.87 11.29
CA LEU A 192 -43.51 39.21 11.83
C LEU A 192 -43.21 40.23 10.71
N SER A 193 -42.54 39.82 9.64
CA SER A 193 -42.25 40.69 8.50
C SER A 193 -43.52 41.10 7.76
N SER A 194 -44.47 40.18 7.59
CA SER A 194 -45.78 40.43 7.00
C SER A 194 -46.60 41.40 7.84
N THR A 195 -46.66 41.17 9.16
CA THR A 195 -47.38 42.06 10.09
C THR A 195 -46.78 43.46 10.09
N ARG A 196 -45.44 43.57 10.06
CA ARG A 196 -44.74 44.85 9.97
C ARG A 196 -45.08 45.59 8.67
N ALA A 197 -45.11 44.89 7.54
CA ALA A 197 -45.48 45.49 6.26
C ALA A 197 -46.93 46.02 6.28
N ALA A 198 -47.87 45.26 6.84
CA ALA A 198 -49.26 45.69 7.01
C ALA A 198 -49.39 46.94 7.89
N LEU A 199 -48.68 46.98 9.03
CA LEU A 199 -48.65 48.14 9.93
C LEU A 199 -48.03 49.37 9.26
N LEU A 200 -46.96 49.21 8.46
CA LEU A 200 -46.37 50.32 7.71
C LEU A 200 -47.35 50.89 6.67
N GLN A 201 -48.13 50.04 5.99
CA GLN A 201 -49.17 50.50 5.09
C GLN A 201 -50.27 51.27 5.82
N GLN A 202 -50.73 50.77 6.97
CA GLN A 202 -51.73 51.47 7.79
C GLN A 202 -51.21 52.82 8.30
N ASN A 203 -49.99 52.87 8.84
CA ASN A 203 -49.37 54.12 9.27
C ASN A 203 -49.22 55.11 8.11
N THR A 204 -48.86 54.64 6.91
CA THR A 204 -48.78 55.50 5.72
C THR A 204 -50.15 56.05 5.32
N LYS A 205 -51.22 55.24 5.42
CA LYS A 205 -52.60 55.70 5.18
C LYS A 205 -53.00 56.77 6.21
N LEU A 206 -52.73 56.55 7.49
CA LEU A 206 -53.01 57.53 8.56
C LEU A 206 -52.20 58.82 8.38
N LEU A 207 -50.93 58.74 7.98
CA LEU A 207 -50.14 59.94 7.68
C LEU A 207 -50.73 60.74 6.51
N LYS A 208 -51.24 60.06 5.47
CA LYS A 208 -51.94 60.72 4.36
C LYS A 208 -53.23 61.39 4.81
N THR A 209 -54.04 60.74 5.66
CA THR A 209 -55.26 61.37 6.18
C THR A 209 -54.95 62.56 7.07
N VAL A 210 -53.96 62.45 7.97
CA VAL A 210 -53.48 63.57 8.78
C VAL A 210 -52.98 64.73 7.91
N ALA A 211 -52.23 64.44 6.84
CA ALA A 211 -51.79 65.47 5.90
C ALA A 211 -52.98 66.15 5.20
N SER A 212 -54.00 65.39 4.77
CA SER A 212 -55.21 65.94 4.14
C SER A 212 -56.03 66.81 5.11
N LEU A 213 -56.19 66.35 6.37
CA LEU A 213 -56.90 67.09 7.40
C LEU A 213 -56.16 68.37 7.79
N LYS A 214 -54.83 68.33 7.83
CA LYS A 214 -54.02 69.53 8.03
C LYS A 214 -54.14 70.51 6.87
N ALA A 215 -54.16 70.04 5.63
CA ALA A 215 -54.39 70.89 4.47
C ALA A 215 -55.78 71.57 4.55
N SER A 216 -56.84 70.83 4.91
CA SER A 216 -58.17 71.42 5.11
C SER A 216 -58.24 72.39 6.30
N ASP A 217 -57.55 72.10 7.41
CA ASP A 217 -57.48 73.00 8.58
C ASP A 217 -56.77 74.32 8.21
N ILE A 218 -55.69 74.26 7.41
CA ILE A 218 -55.02 75.46 6.90
C ILE A 218 -55.96 76.29 6.02
N LEU A 219 -56.68 75.64 5.08
CA LEU A 219 -57.65 76.34 4.22
C LEU A 219 -58.79 76.97 5.02
N LEU A 220 -59.33 76.26 6.02
CA LEU A 220 -60.37 76.78 6.90
C LEU A 220 -59.87 77.96 7.72
N ARG A 221 -58.66 77.90 8.28
CA ARG A 221 -58.04 79.05 9.00
C ARG A 221 -57.85 80.25 8.09
N GLN A 222 -57.34 80.05 6.87
CA GLN A 222 -57.23 81.12 5.87
C GLN A 222 -58.59 81.72 5.51
N SER A 223 -59.64 80.89 5.40
CA SER A 223 -61.01 81.36 5.13
C SER A 223 -61.61 82.14 6.31
N LEU A 224 -61.33 81.73 7.55
CA LEU A 224 -61.76 82.45 8.75
C LEU A 224 -61.01 83.78 8.92
N ASP A 225 -59.71 83.81 8.61
CA ASP A 225 -58.90 85.03 8.63
C ASP A 225 -59.32 86.02 7.53
N ASN A 226 -59.73 85.53 6.35
CA ASN A 226 -60.20 86.35 5.22
C ASN A 226 -61.68 86.79 5.35
N GLY A 227 -62.50 86.07 6.13
CA GLY A 227 -63.91 86.39 6.41
C GLY A 227 -64.11 87.47 7.47
N GLY A 228 -63.24 88.48 7.49
CA GLY A 228 -63.09 89.46 8.58
C GLY A 228 -64.40 89.96 9.19
N GLY A 229 -64.50 89.87 10.51
CA GLY A 229 -65.61 90.46 11.24
C GLY A 229 -65.72 90.11 12.72
N THR A 230 -64.84 90.72 13.54
CA THR A 230 -65.12 91.17 14.92
C THR A 230 -65.44 90.18 16.04
N THR A 231 -64.73 90.43 17.15
CA THR A 231 -65.13 90.29 18.57
C THR A 231 -64.72 89.05 19.36
N ALA A 232 -64.05 89.38 20.47
CA ALA A 232 -64.02 88.67 21.75
C ALA A 232 -63.22 87.37 21.82
N THR A 233 -61.98 87.48 22.29
CA THR A 233 -61.52 86.71 23.46
C THR A 233 -60.31 87.38 24.11
N ALA A 234 -60.46 88.67 24.41
CA ALA A 234 -59.66 89.36 25.42
C ALA A 234 -60.40 89.35 26.77
N LEU A 235 -60.96 88.21 27.17
CA LEU A 235 -61.58 88.01 28.49
C LEU A 235 -61.33 86.56 28.91
N ASN A 236 -60.34 86.37 29.79
CA ASN A 236 -60.11 85.24 30.71
C ASN A 236 -58.61 85.11 31.00
N LYS A 237 -57.99 86.17 31.54
CA LYS A 237 -56.59 86.10 31.99
C LYS A 237 -56.43 85.21 33.24
N ASP A 238 -57.48 85.01 34.05
CA ASP A 238 -57.39 84.17 35.26
C ASP A 238 -57.68 82.68 35.00
N GLY A 239 -58.66 82.35 34.14
CA GLY A 239 -58.93 80.95 33.76
C GLY A 239 -57.82 80.33 32.91
N LEU A 240 -57.15 81.13 32.06
CA LEU A 240 -56.07 80.65 31.20
C LEU A 240 -54.80 80.34 31.99
N THR A 241 -54.52 81.07 33.08
CA THR A 241 -53.39 80.76 33.97
C THR A 241 -53.60 79.47 34.74
N ASP A 242 -54.81 79.19 35.21
CA ASP A 242 -55.11 77.94 35.92
C ASP A 242 -55.21 76.73 34.98
N VAL A 243 -55.78 76.88 33.79
CA VAL A 243 -55.76 75.83 32.76
C VAL A 243 -54.33 75.56 32.28
N HIS A 244 -53.50 76.59 32.12
CA HIS A 244 -52.08 76.39 31.80
C HIS A 244 -51.28 75.79 32.96
N ARG A 245 -51.58 76.15 34.21
CA ARG A 245 -50.97 75.55 35.41
C ARG A 245 -51.38 74.08 35.56
N ALA A 246 -52.66 73.75 35.38
CA ALA A 246 -53.17 72.39 35.37
C ALA A 246 -52.58 71.56 34.22
N ARG A 247 -52.43 72.13 33.02
CA ARG A 247 -51.78 71.48 31.87
C ARG A 247 -50.28 71.26 32.10
N LYS A 248 -49.58 72.22 32.72
CA LYS A 248 -48.17 72.05 33.12
C LYS A 248 -48.04 70.98 34.21
N ALA A 249 -48.92 70.98 35.21
CA ALA A 249 -48.96 69.94 36.25
C ALA A 249 -49.27 68.55 35.68
N ALA A 250 -50.18 68.45 34.70
CA ALA A 250 -50.48 67.20 34.00
C ALA A 250 -49.27 66.69 33.20
N LYS A 251 -48.59 67.57 32.45
CA LYS A 251 -47.33 67.24 31.75
C LYS A 251 -46.24 66.79 32.72
N LEU A 252 -46.07 67.49 33.84
CA LEU A 252 -45.12 67.12 34.88
C LEU A 252 -45.44 65.75 35.49
N LYS A 253 -46.72 65.46 35.74
CA LYS A 253 -47.19 64.15 36.22
C LYS A 253 -46.94 63.04 35.19
N GLU A 254 -47.09 63.32 33.90
CA GLU A 254 -46.79 62.40 32.81
C GLU A 254 -45.29 62.12 32.69
N VAL A 255 -44.45 63.16 32.75
CA VAL A 255 -42.98 63.03 32.78
C VAL A 255 -42.54 62.22 33.99
N LEU A 256 -43.09 62.49 35.18
CA LEU A 256 -42.77 61.75 36.39
C LEU A 256 -43.16 60.27 36.27
N LYS A 257 -44.32 59.96 35.66
CA LYS A 257 -44.71 58.58 35.36
C LYS A 257 -43.74 57.89 34.38
N LEU A 258 -43.26 58.59 33.36
CA LEU A 258 -42.28 58.06 32.42
C LEU A 258 -40.92 57.81 33.11
N GLN A 259 -40.45 58.74 33.94
CA GLN A 259 -39.22 58.60 34.69
C GLN A 259 -39.29 57.44 35.71
N VAL A 260 -40.43 57.23 36.36
CA VAL A 260 -40.63 56.06 37.24
C VAL A 260 -40.51 54.76 36.44
N LYS A 261 -41.12 54.68 35.26
CA LYS A 261 -40.98 53.51 34.37
C LYS A 261 -39.55 53.30 33.92
N GLU A 262 -38.83 54.38 33.59
CA GLU A 262 -37.42 54.32 33.18
C GLU A 262 -36.52 53.86 34.33
N ILE A 263 -36.78 54.32 35.56
CA ILE A 263 -36.09 53.83 36.75
C ILE A 263 -36.36 52.34 36.97
N GLU A 264 -37.59 51.87 36.74
CA GLU A 264 -37.93 50.45 36.83
C GLU A 264 -37.23 49.60 35.75
N THR A 265 -37.14 50.09 34.51
CA THR A 265 -36.40 49.40 33.44
C THR A 265 -34.91 49.36 33.75
N LEU A 266 -34.31 50.47 34.16
CA LEU A 266 -32.89 50.53 34.56
C LEU A 266 -32.60 49.62 35.76
N LYS A 267 -33.51 49.53 36.74
CA LYS A 267 -33.40 48.56 37.84
C LYS A 267 -33.39 47.12 37.34
N LYS A 268 -34.24 46.78 36.38
CA LYS A 268 -34.27 45.44 35.76
C LYS A 268 -32.99 45.15 34.98
N GLU A 269 -32.50 46.12 34.22
CA GLU A 269 -31.22 46.00 33.49
C GLU A 269 -30.05 45.82 34.44
N ILE A 270 -29.94 46.62 35.51
CA ILE A 270 -28.92 46.44 36.56
C ILE A 270 -29.03 45.05 37.18
N GLY A 271 -30.25 44.54 37.44
CA GLY A 271 -30.46 43.17 37.91
C GLY A 271 -29.91 42.12 36.94
N LEU A 272 -30.18 42.29 35.64
CA LEU A 272 -29.65 41.43 34.59
C LEU A 272 -28.11 41.51 34.50
N PHE A 273 -27.53 42.71 34.62
CA PHE A 273 -26.08 42.92 34.59
C PHE A 273 -25.39 42.34 35.83
N LYS A 274 -26.03 42.37 37.01
CA LYS A 274 -25.53 41.68 38.21
C LYS A 274 -25.48 40.16 37.98
N LEU A 275 -26.53 39.57 37.41
CA LEU A 275 -26.58 38.13 37.10
C LEU A 275 -25.52 37.74 36.05
N LYS A 276 -25.34 38.57 35.01
CA LYS A 276 -24.27 38.36 34.01
C LYS A 276 -22.87 38.51 34.63
N GLY A 277 -22.69 39.48 35.54
CA GLY A 277 -21.43 39.69 36.25
C GLY A 277 -21.06 38.55 37.19
N THR A 278 -22.03 37.97 37.91
CA THR A 278 -21.80 36.78 38.75
C THR A 278 -21.43 35.56 37.92
N ASN A 279 -22.06 35.37 36.76
CA ASN A 279 -21.73 34.28 35.84
C ASN A 279 -20.31 34.43 35.28
N ASN A 280 -19.90 35.65 34.87
CA ASN A 280 -18.53 35.91 34.43
C ASN A 280 -17.49 35.70 35.54
N ARG A 281 -17.83 36.05 36.79
CA ARG A 281 -16.93 35.84 37.94
C ARG A 281 -16.77 34.36 38.31
N GLN A 282 -17.84 33.57 38.19
CA GLN A 282 -17.80 32.11 38.37
C GLN A 282 -17.01 31.42 37.24
N MET A 283 -17.15 31.87 35.99
CA MET A 283 -16.35 31.38 34.86
C MET A 283 -14.84 31.62 35.09
N LEU A 284 -14.43 32.83 35.48
CA LEU A 284 -13.03 33.16 35.79
C LEU A 284 -12.48 32.39 37.00
N ALA A 285 -13.31 32.12 38.02
CA ALA A 285 -12.91 31.29 39.16
C ALA A 285 -12.71 29.81 38.76
N SER A 286 -13.47 29.31 37.78
CA SER A 286 -13.32 27.94 37.26
C SER A 286 -12.13 27.75 36.31
N GLU A 287 -11.65 28.83 35.66
CA GLU A 287 -10.43 28.81 34.85
C GLU A 287 -9.17 28.85 35.74
N ASN A 288 -9.20 29.62 36.83
CA ASN A 288 -8.06 29.75 37.74
C ASN A 288 -7.85 28.51 38.64
N SER A 289 -8.85 27.64 38.80
CA SER A 289 -8.71 26.35 39.51
C SER A 289 -8.18 25.21 38.62
N ARG A 290 -8.29 25.32 37.28
CA ARG A 290 -7.65 24.38 36.34
C ARG A 290 -6.17 24.68 36.08
N GLY A 291 -5.70 25.90 36.35
CA GLY A 291 -4.29 26.29 36.20
C GLY A 291 -3.36 25.91 37.37
N LYS A 292 -3.90 25.47 38.52
CA LYS A 292 -3.12 25.25 39.76
C LYS A 292 -2.69 23.79 40.03
N THR A 293 -3.06 22.82 39.19
CA THR A 293 -2.64 21.41 39.36
C THR A 293 -1.45 21.01 38.47
N GLY A 294 -0.83 21.95 37.75
CA GLY A 294 0.23 21.67 36.76
C GLY A 294 1.67 21.98 37.16
N SER A 295 1.97 22.39 38.40
CA SER A 295 3.34 22.84 38.74
C SER A 295 3.78 22.51 40.16
N THR A 296 3.97 21.22 40.46
CA THR A 296 4.96 20.77 41.47
C THR A 296 5.55 19.44 41.03
N VAL A 297 6.54 19.49 40.15
CA VAL A 297 7.42 18.36 39.79
C VAL A 297 8.86 18.83 40.03
N GLN A 298 9.58 18.05 40.84
CA GLN A 298 11.04 17.95 40.99
C GLN A 298 11.80 19.14 41.58
N GLN A 299 12.26 18.99 42.83
CA GLN A 299 13.64 18.56 43.15
C GLN A 299 13.67 17.92 44.53
#